data_AF-A0A0C1UB99-F1
#
_entry.id   AF-A0A0C1UB99-F1
#
_cell.length_a   1.000
_cell.length_b   1.000
_cell.length_c   1.000
_cell.angle_alpha   90.00
_cell.angle_beta   90.00
_cell.angle_gamma   90.00
#
_symmetry.space_group_name_H-M   'P 1'
#
loop_
_entity.id
_entity.type
_entity.pdbx_description
1 polymer ?
#
loop_
_entity_poly.entity_id
_entity_poly.type
_entity_poly.pdbx_seq_one_letter_code
_entity_poly.pdbx_strand_id
1 'polypeptide(L)' 'MDIIKHNSKAWDGQVKAGNIWTKPVSSEIIEDARRGQWGIYLTPTKMVPREWIGDLKGKKVLCLASGGG' A
#
# COMPACT_ATOMS: atom_id res chain seq x y z
N MET A 1 11.50 -14.18 -25.57
CA MET A 1 11.19 -12.87 -24.94
C MET A 1 11.89 -12.84 -23.60
N ASP A 2 12.66 -11.79 -23.31
CA ASP A 2 13.25 -11.60 -21.98
C ASP A 2 12.16 -11.05 -21.04
N ILE A 3 11.62 -11.91 -20.19
CA ILE A 3 10.49 -11.60 -19.30
C ILE A 3 10.90 -10.57 -18.24
N ILE A 4 12.13 -10.64 -17.74
CA ILE A 4 12.62 -9.70 -16.72
C ILE A 4 12.71 -8.29 -17.31
N LYS A 5 13.32 -8.17 -18.50
CA LYS A 5 13.43 -6.88 -19.20
C LYS A 5 12.07 -6.35 -19.65
N HIS A 6 11.14 -7.21 -20.03
CA HIS A 6 9.77 -6.82 -20.34
C HIS A 6 9.06 -6.22 -19.12
N ASN A 7 9.09 -6.91 -17.98
CA ASN A 7 8.42 -6.48 -16.75
C ASN A 7 9.03 -5.19 -16.19
N SER A 8 10.35 -5.04 -16.22
CA SER A 8 11.03 -3.81 -15.80
C SER A 8 10.56 -2.61 -16.62
N LYS A 9 10.53 -2.73 -17.96
CA LYS A 9 10.03 -1.65 -18.84
C LYS A 9 8.56 -1.32 -18.59
N ALA A 10 7.73 -2.33 -18.32
CA ALA A 10 6.32 -2.12 -18.01
C ALA A 10 6.15 -1.33 -16.71
N TRP A 11 6.89 -1.67 -15.65
CA TRP A 11 6.85 -0.95 -14.37
C TRP A 11 7.41 0.47 -14.47
N ASP A 12 8.51 0.69 -15.22
CA ASP A 12 9.01 2.04 -15.51
C ASP A 12 7.94 2.89 -16.20
N GLY A 13 7.16 2.28 -17.09
CA GLY A 13 6.01 2.90 -17.74
C GLY A 13 4.92 3.31 -16.74
N GLN A 14 4.60 2.45 -15.77
CA GLN A 14 3.61 2.76 -14.72
C GLN A 14 4.06 3.94 -13.85
N VAL A 15 5.35 3.99 -13.49
CA VAL A 15 5.93 5.11 -12.72
C VAL A 15 5.81 6.41 -13.50
N LYS A 16 6.21 6.42 -14.78
CA LYS A 16 6.12 7.61 -15.66
C LYS A 16 4.68 8.07 -15.88
N ALA A 17 3.74 7.14 -15.96
CA ALA A 17 2.31 7.44 -16.07
C ALA A 17 1.69 7.96 -14.76
N GLY A 18 2.47 8.00 -13.67
CA GLY A 18 2.00 8.51 -12.38
C GLY A 18 1.00 7.59 -11.69
N ASN A 19 1.07 6.28 -11.96
CA ASN A 19 0.23 5.28 -11.31
C ASN A 19 0.29 5.45 -9.78
N ILE A 20 -0.87 5.53 -9.14
CA ILE A 20 -0.98 5.79 -7.70
C ILE A 20 -0.29 4.71 -6.86
N TRP A 21 -0.22 3.48 -7.36
CA TRP A 21 0.39 2.34 -6.67
C TRP A 21 1.92 2.30 -6.80
N THR A 22 2.51 3.21 -7.57
CA THR A 22 3.97 3.37 -7.65
C THR A 22 4.47 4.56 -6.83
N LYS A 23 3.58 5.21 -6.07
CA LYS A 23 3.92 6.36 -5.22
C LYS A 23 3.86 5.94 -3.76
N PRO A 24 4.79 6.41 -2.92
CA PRO A 24 4.66 6.22 -1.48
C PRO A 24 3.43 6.96 -0.95
N VAL A 25 2.85 6.47 0.15
CA VAL A 25 1.84 7.23 0.89
C VAL A 25 2.45 8.48 1.51
N SER A 26 1.60 9.47 1.81
CA SER A 26 2.05 10.72 2.41
C SER A 26 2.30 10.58 3.92
N SER A 27 3.06 11.52 4.49
CA SER A 27 3.31 11.61 5.92
C SER A 27 2.03 11.72 6.73
N GLU A 28 1.02 12.40 6.20
CA GLU A 28 -0.26 12.63 6.87
C GLU A 28 -1.03 11.30 7.02
N ILE A 29 -1.03 10.46 5.98
CA ILE A 29 -1.64 9.13 6.04
C ILE A 29 -0.96 8.27 7.11
N ILE A 30 0.37 8.35 7.22
CA ILE A 30 1.13 7.62 8.22
C ILE A 30 0.77 8.10 9.65
N GLU A 31 0.67 9.41 9.85
CA GLU A 31 0.29 9.99 11.14
C GLU A 31 -1.15 9.63 11.54
N ASP A 32 -2.08 9.65 10.58
CA ASP A 32 -3.46 9.25 10.81
C ASP A 32 -3.54 7.76 11.17
N ALA A 33 -2.81 6.89 10.48
CA ALA A 33 -2.73 5.48 10.82
C ALA A 33 -2.22 5.25 12.24
N ARG A 34 -1.19 6.00 12.68
CA ARG A 34 -0.66 5.96 14.06
C ARG A 34 -1.69 6.40 15.11
N ARG A 35 -2.61 7.30 14.76
CA ARG A 35 -3.74 7.74 15.61
C ARG A 35 -4.93 6.78 15.59
N GLY A 36 -4.82 5.66 14.87
CA GLY A 36 -5.88 4.66 14.74
C GLY A 36 -6.79 4.87 13.53
N GLN A 37 -6.52 5.89 12.70
CA GLN A 37 -7.21 6.15 11.44
C GLN A 37 -6.48 5.43 10.28
N TRP A 38 -6.50 4.10 10.31
CA TRP A 38 -5.87 3.26 9.29
C TRP A 38 -6.91 2.54 8.41
N GLY A 39 -6.47 2.02 7.28
CA GLY A 39 -7.26 1.18 6.38
C GLY A 39 -6.35 0.19 5.65
N ILE A 40 -6.90 -0.96 5.27
CA ILE A 40 -6.19 -1.95 4.44
C ILE A 40 -7.08 -2.24 3.23
N TYR A 41 -6.51 -2.17 2.03
CA TYR A 41 -7.21 -2.46 0.80
C TYR A 41 -7.29 -3.98 0.55
N LEU A 42 -8.50 -4.47 0.31
CA LEU A 42 -8.77 -5.83 -0.21
C LEU A 42 -8.58 -5.87 -1.73
N THR A 43 -9.06 -4.82 -2.40
CA THR A 43 -8.89 -4.56 -3.82
C THR A 43 -8.42 -3.12 -3.99
N PRO A 44 -8.00 -2.68 -5.19
CA PRO A 44 -7.55 -1.31 -5.40
C PRO A 44 -8.53 -0.20 -4.97
N THR A 45 -9.81 -0.52 -4.76
CA THR A 45 -10.84 0.45 -4.39
C THR A 45 -11.69 0.07 -3.18
N LYS A 46 -11.54 -1.16 -2.65
CA LYS A 46 -12.34 -1.66 -1.53
C LYS A 46 -11.45 -1.95 -0.33
N MET A 47 -11.80 -1.39 0.82
CA MET A 47 -11.15 -1.70 2.09
C MET A 47 -11.71 -3.00 2.71
N VAL A 48 -10.88 -3.70 3.46
CA VAL A 48 -11.34 -4.78 4.34
C VAL A 48 -12.17 -4.21 5.49
N PRO A 49 -13.17 -4.96 5.99
CA PRO A 49 -13.85 -4.60 7.24
C PRO A 49 -12.86 -4.51 8.41
N ARG A 50 -13.00 -3.48 9.27
CA ARG A 50 -12.10 -3.21 10.40
C ARG A 50 -12.05 -4.39 11.39
N GLU A 51 -13.18 -5.05 11.57
CA GLU A 51 -13.38 -6.18 12.46
C GLU A 51 -12.58 -7.43 12.06
N TRP A 52 -12.12 -7.55 10.81
CA TRP A 52 -11.26 -8.66 10.38
C TRP A 52 -9.85 -8.57 10.99
N ILE A 53 -9.40 -7.35 11.32
CA ILE A 53 -8.07 -7.10 11.88
C ILE A 53 -8.16 -6.91 13.41
N GLY A 54 -9.24 -6.26 13.88
CA GLY A 54 -9.46 -5.96 15.29
C GLY A 54 -8.69 -4.72 15.77
N ASP A 55 -8.52 -4.59 17.09
CA ASP A 55 -7.83 -3.45 17.68
C ASP A 55 -6.30 -3.59 17.54
N LEU A 56 -5.66 -2.57 16.98
CA LEU A 56 -4.21 -2.49 16.80
C LEU A 56 -3.52 -1.65 17.89
N LYS A 57 -4.26 -0.99 18.79
CA LYS A 57 -3.71 -0.09 19.79
C LYS A 57 -2.69 -0.82 20.69
N GLY A 58 -1.49 -0.24 20.77
CA GLY A 58 -0.39 -0.79 21.59
C GLY A 58 0.28 -2.06 21.04
N LYS A 59 -0.13 -2.55 19.87
CA LYS A 59 0.47 -3.74 19.24
C LYS A 59 1.65 -3.34 18.34
N LYS A 60 2.66 -4.21 18.25
CA LYS A 60 3.68 -4.13 17.20
C LYS A 60 3.15 -4.82 15.96
N VAL A 61 2.90 -4.06 14.90
CA VAL A 61 2.31 -4.56 13.65
C VAL A 61 3.39 -4.60 12.57
N LEU A 62 3.51 -5.74 11.88
CA LEU A 62 4.39 -5.91 10.72
C LEU A 62 3.57 -5.83 9.44
N CYS A 63 3.86 -4.84 8.60
CA CYS A 63 3.22 -4.70 7.28
C CYS A 63 4.11 -5.33 6.20
N LEU A 64 3.89 -6.61 5.90
CA LEU A 64 4.61 -7.31 4.83
C LEU A 64 3.99 -7.01 3.47
N ALA A 65 4.83 -6.77 2.45
CA ALA A 65 4.43 -6.52 1.07
C ALA A 65 3.46 -5.32 0.89
N SER A 66 3.60 -4.26 1.70
CA SER A 66 2.70 -3.08 1.65
C SER A 66 2.92 -2.13 0.47
N GLY A 67 3.91 -2.38 -0.41
CA GLY A 67 4.04 -1.71 -1.72
C GLY A 67 4.34 -0.20 -1.73
N GLY A 68 4.28 0.49 -0.59
CA GLY A 68 4.53 1.93 -0.51
C GLY A 68 4.37 2.56 0.88
N GLY A 69 4.09 1.74 1.89
CA GLY A 69 3.62 2.21 3.20
C GLY A 69 2.11 2.28 3.22
#